data_AF-A0AB38S833-F1
#
_entry.id   AF-A0AB38S833-F1
#
_cell.length_a   1.000
_cell.length_b   1.000
_cell.length_c   1.000
_cell.angle_alpha   90.00
_cell.angle_beta   90.00
_cell.angle_gamma   90.00
#
_symmetry.space_group_name_H-M   'P 1'
#
loop_
_entity.id
_entity.type
_entity.pdbx_description
1 polymer ?
#
loop_
_entity_poly.entity_id
_entity_poly.type
_entity_poly.pdbx_seq_one_letter_code
_entity_poly.pdbx_strand_id
1 'polypeptide(L)'
;MILLKATHFLDPRSGIVLSPAAILIEYGKITEVGSPAQIHAPSNAQALDLGGSTLLPSLIDGHTHPVIDEVIPAEAELNRRWNAESEPDMLLAIVESPEKRVLMGVKFAAGSDMYLYFPGKTRGEASATMFTALHHSGMPPLDIIRAVTANAAEMLGWHNRIGTIEPGKLRTLSQ
;
A
#
# COMPACT_ATOMS: atom_id res chain seq x y z
N MET A 1 6.82 13.84 20.82
CA MET A 1 5.64 13.93 19.93
C MET A 1 6.08 14.44 18.58
N ILE A 2 5.42 14.00 17.52
CA ILE A 2 5.72 14.41 16.13
C ILE A 2 4.43 14.97 15.53
N LEU A 3 4.52 16.17 14.95
CA LEU A 3 3.47 16.76 14.11
C LEU A 3 3.88 16.63 12.65
N LEU A 4 3.20 15.78 11.89
CA LEU A 4 3.38 15.68 10.44
C LEU A 4 2.44 16.65 9.75
N LYS A 5 2.94 17.41 8.77
CA LYS A 5 2.14 18.24 7.89
C LYS A 5 2.40 17.83 6.44
N ALA A 6 1.35 17.83 5.63
CA ALA A 6 1.45 17.57 4.20
C ALA A 6 0.31 18.29 3.47
N THR A 7 0.45 18.42 2.15
CA THR A 7 -0.60 19.02 1.34
C THR A 7 -1.87 18.17 1.33
N HIS A 8 -1.73 16.84 1.35
CA HIS A 8 -2.87 15.94 1.27
C HIS A 8 -2.78 14.79 2.26
N PHE A 9 -3.94 14.29 2.67
CA PHE A 9 -4.12 12.97 3.27
C PHE A 9 -5.27 12.28 2.54
N LEU A 10 -5.07 11.03 2.08
CA LEU A 10 -6.13 10.22 1.48
C LEU A 10 -6.64 9.18 2.50
N ASP A 11 -7.93 9.24 2.83
CA ASP A 11 -8.61 8.15 3.54
C ASP A 11 -8.96 7.04 2.53
N PRO A 12 -8.32 5.84 2.61
CA PRO A 12 -8.56 4.80 1.63
C PRO A 12 -9.98 4.25 1.67
N ARG A 13 -10.71 4.36 2.79
CA ARG A 13 -12.08 3.82 2.87
C ARG A 13 -13.05 4.67 2.09
N SER A 14 -13.03 5.98 2.30
CA SER A 14 -13.95 6.92 1.65
C SER A 14 -13.46 7.41 0.29
N GLY A 15 -12.15 7.39 0.02
CA GLY A 15 -11.54 8.05 -1.13
C GLY A 15 -11.46 9.57 -1.00
N ILE A 16 -11.84 10.12 0.16
CA ILE A 16 -11.80 11.56 0.41
C ILE A 16 -10.36 11.99 0.69
N VAL A 17 -9.98 13.11 0.07
CA VAL A 17 -8.69 13.77 0.30
C VAL A 17 -8.91 14.97 1.20
N LEU A 18 -8.22 14.98 2.34
CA LEU A 18 -8.10 16.15 3.21
C LEU A 18 -6.94 17.02 2.73
N SER A 19 -7.18 18.32 2.54
CA SER A 19 -6.16 19.28 2.15
C SER A 19 -6.44 20.67 2.75
N PRO A 20 -5.48 21.30 3.46
CA PRO A 20 -4.21 20.74 3.92
C PRO A 20 -4.39 19.69 5.03
N ALA A 21 -3.41 18.80 5.20
CA ALA A 21 -3.48 17.71 6.18
C ALA A 21 -2.38 17.81 7.25
N ALA A 22 -2.73 17.43 8.47
CA ALA A 22 -1.79 17.25 9.57
C ALA A 22 -2.18 16.05 10.45
N ILE A 23 -1.16 15.42 11.03
CA ILE A 23 -1.29 14.25 11.92
C ILE A 23 -0.41 14.49 13.14
N LEU A 24 -0.98 14.39 14.34
CA LEU A 24 -0.23 14.37 15.59
C LEU A 24 0.02 12.94 16.04
N ILE A 25 1.26 12.68 16.44
CA ILE A 25 1.73 11.35 16.81
C ILE A 25 2.43 11.42 18.17
N GLU A 26 2.02 10.52 19.06
CA GLU A 26 2.56 10.37 20.40
C GLU A 26 2.82 8.88 20.70
N TYR A 27 4.03 8.56 21.17
CA TYR A 27 4.47 7.17 21.46
C TYR A 27 4.14 6.15 20.36
N GLY A 28 4.26 6.55 19.09
CA GLY A 28 3.99 5.68 17.94
C GLY A 28 2.51 5.50 17.60
N LYS A 29 1.60 6.16 18.31
CA LYS A 29 0.17 6.20 18.01
C LYS A 29 -0.24 7.55 17.45
N ILE A 30 -1.18 7.54 16.53
CA ILE A 30 -1.85 8.73 16.03
C ILE A 30 -2.80 9.21 17.14
N THR A 31 -2.74 10.49 17.48
CA THR A 31 -3.63 11.10 18.48
C THR A 31 -4.66 12.02 17.83
N GLU A 32 -4.27 12.74 16.78
CA GLU A 32 -5.15 13.66 16.05
C GLU A 32 -4.86 13.60 14.54
N VAL A 33 -5.91 13.78 13.73
CA VAL A 33 -5.86 13.88 12.27
C VAL A 33 -6.82 14.99 11.86
N GLY A 34 -6.38 15.92 11.01
CA GLY A 34 -7.19 17.07 10.64
C GLY A 34 -6.42 18.10 9.84
N SER A 35 -7.02 19.27 9.64
CA SER A 35 -6.26 20.40 9.06
C SER A 35 -5.23 20.91 10.06
N PRO A 36 -4.09 21.49 9.62
CA PRO A 36 -3.06 21.99 10.53
C PRO A 36 -3.57 22.98 11.58
N ALA A 37 -4.64 23.72 11.29
CA ALA A 37 -5.24 24.68 12.22
C ALA A 37 -6.07 24.03 13.34
N GLN A 38 -6.47 22.76 13.18
CA GLN A 38 -7.30 22.01 14.13
C GLN A 38 -6.48 21.10 15.05
N ILE A 39 -5.18 20.93 14.80
CA ILE A 39 -4.33 20.02 15.56
C ILE A 39 -3.74 20.73 16.79
N HIS A 40 -3.90 20.12 17.96
CA HIS A 40 -3.41 20.64 19.24
C HIS A 40 -2.03 20.09 19.59
N ALA A 41 -1.02 20.43 18.79
CA ALA A 41 0.35 20.04 19.06
C ALA A 41 0.98 20.91 20.17
N PRO A 42 1.64 20.34 21.20
CA PRO A 42 2.38 21.12 22.18
C PRO A 42 3.62 21.78 21.55
N SER A 43 4.12 22.85 22.16
CA SER A 43 5.23 23.65 21.63
C SER A 43 6.56 22.88 21.48
N ASN A 44 6.72 21.77 22.20
CA ASN A 44 7.88 20.87 22.10
C ASN A 44 7.68 19.71 21.10
N ALA A 45 6.56 19.65 20.38
CA ALA A 45 6.36 18.66 19.34
C ALA A 45 7.31 18.92 18.16
N GLN A 46 7.98 17.88 17.68
CA GLN A 46 8.80 17.97 16.48
C GLN A 46 7.89 18.09 15.26
N ALA A 47 7.87 19.26 14.63
CA ALA A 47 7.13 19.47 13.39
C ALA A 47 7.96 19.01 12.18
N LEU A 48 7.37 18.16 11.34
CA LEU A 48 7.92 17.76 10.05
C LEU A 48 6.95 18.17 8.95
N ASP A 49 7.40 19.04 8.06
CA ASP A 49 6.65 19.48 6.89
C ASP A 49 7.11 18.68 5.67
N LEU A 50 6.18 17.92 5.09
CA LEU A 50 6.41 17.07 3.91
C LEU A 50 6.01 17.78 2.60
N GLY A 51 5.67 19.07 2.66
CA GLY A 51 5.35 19.90 1.51
C GLY A 51 4.21 19.34 0.66
N GLY A 52 4.44 19.24 -0.65
CA GLY A 52 3.50 18.78 -1.68
C GLY A 52 3.00 17.33 -1.57
N SER A 53 3.45 16.58 -0.56
CA SER A 53 3.20 15.14 -0.44
C SER A 53 1.74 14.80 -0.11
N THR A 54 1.38 13.55 -0.40
CA THR A 54 0.12 12.93 0.03
C THR A 54 0.42 11.85 1.07
N LEU A 55 -0.16 12.01 2.25
CA LEU A 55 -0.10 11.03 3.32
C LEU A 55 -1.04 9.86 3.02
N LEU A 56 -0.50 8.65 3.15
CA LEU A 56 -1.23 7.39 3.05
C LEU A 56 -1.01 6.58 4.34
N PRO A 57 -1.96 5.72 4.71
CA PRO A 57 -1.68 4.69 5.70
C PRO A 57 -0.51 3.82 5.24
N SER A 58 0.13 3.20 6.21
CA SER A 58 1.14 2.17 5.99
C SER A 58 0.69 1.12 4.99
N LEU A 59 1.53 0.87 3.98
CA LEU A 59 1.29 -0.19 3.01
C LEU A 59 1.57 -1.55 3.64
N ILE A 60 0.77 -2.54 3.27
CA ILE A 60 0.85 -3.94 3.71
C ILE A 60 1.00 -4.81 2.48
N ASP A 61 2.11 -5.55 2.42
CA ASP A 61 2.31 -6.61 1.43
C ASP A 61 1.84 -7.94 2.04
N GLY A 62 0.67 -8.42 1.60
CA GLY A 62 0.02 -9.60 2.18
C GLY A 62 0.70 -10.92 1.83
N HIS A 63 1.56 -10.94 0.81
CA HIS A 63 2.25 -12.15 0.37
C HIS A 63 3.52 -11.80 -0.38
N THR A 64 4.68 -12.16 0.17
CA THR A 64 5.98 -11.92 -0.44
C THR A 64 6.96 -13.02 -0.05
N HIS A 65 8.05 -13.16 -0.79
CA HIS A 65 9.10 -14.12 -0.51
C HIS A 65 10.39 -13.41 -0.05
N PRO A 66 10.65 -13.32 1.27
CA PRO A 66 11.73 -12.49 1.80
C PRO A 66 13.13 -13.09 1.59
N VAL A 67 13.23 -14.40 1.35
CA VAL A 67 14.50 -15.15 1.31
C VAL A 67 14.68 -15.99 0.05
N ILE A 68 13.73 -15.92 -0.88
CA ILE A 68 13.81 -16.64 -2.16
C ILE A 68 14.17 -15.63 -3.23
N ASP A 69 15.33 -15.86 -3.84
CA ASP A 69 15.84 -15.13 -4.99
C ASP A 69 16.02 -16.12 -6.14
N GLU A 70 14.93 -16.40 -6.83
CA GLU A 70 15.00 -17.23 -8.02
C GLU A 70 15.65 -16.39 -9.13
N VAL A 71 16.94 -16.65 -9.36
CA VAL A 71 17.64 -16.18 -10.56
C VAL A 71 17.14 -17.07 -11.68
N ILE A 72 16.10 -16.60 -12.36
CA ILE A 72 15.61 -17.20 -13.60
C ILE A 72 16.77 -17.08 -14.62
N PRO A 73 17.40 -18.19 -15.07
CA PRO A 73 18.39 -18.13 -16.15
C PRO A 73 17.78 -17.44 -17.37
N ALA A 74 18.58 -16.83 -18.24
CA ALA A 74 18.05 -16.16 -19.44
C ALA A 74 17.17 -17.11 -20.29
N GLU A 75 17.44 -18.42 -20.28
CA GLU A 75 16.58 -19.43 -20.92
C GLU A 75 15.22 -19.66 -20.23
N ALA A 76 15.05 -19.31 -18.97
CA ALA A 76 13.77 -19.40 -18.26
C ALA A 76 12.92 -18.11 -18.37
N GLU A 77 13.50 -17.00 -18.85
CA GLU A 77 12.72 -15.85 -19.33
C GLU A 77 12.00 -16.18 -20.66
N LEU A 78 12.57 -17.10 -21.46
CA LEU A 78 11.85 -17.80 -22.53
C LEU A 78 10.74 -18.70 -21.97
N ASN A 79 10.94 -19.37 -20.83
CA ASN A 79 9.86 -20.12 -20.16
C ASN A 79 8.75 -19.23 -19.58
N ARG A 80 8.97 -17.93 -19.37
CA ARG A 80 7.89 -16.98 -19.02
C ARG A 80 7.00 -16.64 -20.19
N ARG A 81 7.60 -16.44 -21.37
CA ARG A 81 6.85 -16.38 -22.63
C ARG A 81 6.12 -17.69 -22.86
N TRP A 82 6.79 -18.82 -22.60
CA TRP A 82 6.16 -20.14 -22.63
C TRP A 82 4.96 -20.20 -21.69
N ASN A 83 5.07 -19.89 -20.39
CA ASN A 83 3.93 -19.94 -19.45
C ASN A 83 2.78 -18.99 -19.86
N ALA A 84 3.09 -17.81 -20.42
CA ALA A 84 2.07 -16.92 -20.98
C ALA A 84 1.44 -17.45 -22.29
N GLU A 85 2.15 -18.28 -23.04
CA GLU A 85 1.69 -18.92 -24.29
C GLU A 85 1.09 -20.32 -24.09
N SER A 86 1.49 -21.03 -23.03
CA SER A 86 1.15 -22.44 -22.74
C SER A 86 0.07 -22.57 -21.67
N GLU A 87 -0.10 -21.56 -20.80
CA GLU A 87 -1.23 -21.43 -19.88
C GLU A 87 -1.84 -20.01 -19.94
N PRO A 88 -2.23 -19.52 -21.13
CA PRO A 88 -2.77 -18.18 -21.30
C PRO A 88 -4.01 -17.95 -20.41
N ASP A 89 -4.79 -19.00 -20.15
CA ASP A 89 -5.95 -18.96 -19.29
C ASP A 89 -5.60 -18.71 -17.82
N MET A 90 -4.43 -19.14 -17.33
CA MET A 90 -4.04 -18.90 -15.95
C MET A 90 -3.59 -17.45 -15.77
N LEU A 91 -2.76 -16.93 -16.69
CA LEU A 91 -2.34 -15.53 -16.65
C LEU A 91 -3.55 -14.60 -16.84
N LEU A 92 -4.42 -14.93 -17.80
CA LEU A 92 -5.68 -14.21 -18.01
C LEU A 92 -6.60 -14.34 -16.80
N ALA A 93 -6.75 -15.50 -16.17
CA ALA A 93 -7.53 -15.65 -14.95
C ALA A 93 -6.94 -14.84 -13.78
N ILE A 94 -5.62 -14.78 -13.64
CA ILE A 94 -4.95 -13.95 -12.62
C ILE A 94 -5.18 -12.46 -12.88
N VAL A 95 -5.22 -12.02 -14.13
CA VAL A 95 -5.41 -10.60 -14.53
C VAL A 95 -6.88 -10.19 -14.54
N GLU A 96 -7.79 -11.02 -15.07
CA GLU A 96 -9.22 -10.76 -15.11
C GLU A 96 -9.87 -10.89 -13.73
N SER A 97 -9.33 -11.74 -12.85
CA SER A 97 -9.98 -12.01 -11.58
C SER A 97 -9.98 -10.83 -10.60
N PRO A 98 -8.93 -9.99 -10.47
CA PRO A 98 -8.99 -8.74 -9.73
C PRO A 98 -10.12 -7.83 -10.20
N GLU A 99 -10.23 -7.54 -11.51
CA GLU A 99 -11.31 -6.71 -12.05
C GLU A 99 -12.69 -7.30 -11.76
N LYS A 100 -12.88 -8.60 -12.04
CA LYS A 100 -14.14 -9.31 -11.77
C LYS A 100 -14.49 -9.28 -10.28
N ARG A 101 -13.52 -9.45 -9.38
CA ARG A 101 -13.74 -9.37 -7.93
C ARG A 101 -14.19 -7.97 -7.51
N VAL A 102 -13.56 -6.92 -8.05
CA VAL A 102 -13.98 -5.53 -7.80
C VAL A 102 -15.41 -5.30 -8.30
N LEU A 103 -15.74 -5.75 -9.52
CA LEU A 103 -17.09 -5.64 -10.08
C LEU A 103 -18.15 -6.39 -9.24
N MET A 104 -17.77 -7.47 -8.57
CA MET A 104 -18.64 -8.23 -7.66
C MET A 104 -18.66 -7.70 -6.23
N GLY A 105 -17.97 -6.59 -5.94
CA GLY A 105 -17.92 -6.01 -4.59
C GLY A 105 -17.11 -6.84 -3.58
N VAL A 106 -16.28 -7.76 -4.05
CA VAL A 106 -15.44 -8.62 -3.19
C VAL A 106 -14.22 -7.82 -2.72
N LYS A 107 -14.12 -7.61 -1.41
CA LYS A 107 -12.89 -7.08 -0.79
C LYS A 107 -11.77 -8.09 -0.91
N PHE A 108 -10.56 -7.62 -1.19
CA PHE A 108 -9.36 -8.44 -1.13
C PHE A 108 -8.15 -7.64 -0.65
N ALA A 109 -7.11 -8.38 -0.26
CA ALA A 109 -5.79 -7.87 0.07
C ALA A 109 -4.82 -8.28 -1.03
N ALA A 110 -3.90 -7.39 -1.37
CA ALA A 110 -2.88 -7.67 -2.39
C ALA A 110 -1.57 -8.14 -1.73
N GLY A 111 -0.84 -8.98 -2.46
CA GLY A 111 0.50 -9.43 -2.11
C GLY A 111 1.35 -9.52 -3.37
N SER A 112 2.60 -9.11 -3.28
CA SER A 112 3.49 -8.99 -4.44
C SER A 112 3.91 -10.32 -5.04
N ASP A 113 3.86 -11.40 -4.26
CA ASP A 113 4.43 -12.71 -4.58
C ASP A 113 5.88 -12.57 -5.09
N MET A 114 6.64 -11.67 -4.45
CA MET A 114 7.93 -11.23 -4.98
C MET A 114 9.05 -12.21 -4.61
N TYR A 115 9.33 -13.18 -5.50
CA TYR A 115 10.45 -14.14 -5.38
C TYR A 115 11.54 -13.95 -6.45
N LEU A 116 11.40 -12.93 -7.29
CA LEU A 116 12.24 -12.70 -8.46
C LEU A 116 13.36 -11.71 -8.17
N TYR A 117 14.53 -11.97 -8.75
CA TYR A 117 15.62 -11.01 -8.73
C TYR A 117 15.40 -9.87 -9.75
N PHE A 118 15.27 -8.65 -9.25
CA PHE A 118 15.25 -7.42 -10.07
C PHE A 118 16.60 -6.71 -9.96
N PRO A 119 17.46 -6.76 -11.00
CA PRO A 119 18.77 -6.12 -10.96
C PRO A 119 18.67 -4.64 -10.57
N GLY A 120 19.43 -4.24 -9.55
CA GLY A 120 19.50 -2.86 -9.08
C GLY A 120 18.31 -2.38 -8.22
N LYS A 121 17.39 -3.26 -7.81
CA LYS A 121 16.29 -2.93 -6.90
C LYS A 121 16.37 -3.72 -5.60
N THR A 122 15.98 -3.09 -4.50
CA THR A 122 15.66 -3.78 -3.26
C THR A 122 14.34 -4.57 -3.39
N ARG A 123 14.08 -5.51 -2.47
CA ARG A 123 12.82 -6.28 -2.45
C ARG A 123 11.59 -5.38 -2.40
N GLY A 124 11.63 -4.34 -1.56
CA GLY A 124 10.51 -3.41 -1.40
C GLY A 124 10.24 -2.62 -2.68
N GLU A 125 11.29 -2.15 -3.36
CA GLU A 125 11.17 -1.46 -4.65
C GLU A 125 10.66 -2.37 -5.76
N ALA A 126 11.05 -3.64 -5.76
CA ALA A 126 10.51 -4.64 -6.67
C ALA A 126 9.03 -4.90 -6.38
N SER A 127 8.65 -5.07 -5.11
CA SER A 127 7.27 -5.32 -4.65
C SER A 127 6.30 -4.21 -5.07
N ALA A 128 6.78 -2.97 -5.17
CA ALA A 128 5.98 -1.84 -5.64
C ALA A 128 5.50 -1.98 -7.11
N THR A 129 6.13 -2.84 -7.93
CA THR A 129 5.68 -3.10 -9.32
C THR A 129 4.28 -3.74 -9.37
N MET A 130 3.84 -4.38 -8.30
CA MET A 130 2.48 -4.91 -8.15
C MET A 130 1.42 -3.81 -8.37
N PHE A 131 1.67 -2.58 -7.91
CA PHE A 131 0.70 -1.47 -8.08
C PHE A 131 0.45 -1.17 -9.55
N THR A 132 1.51 -1.14 -10.36
CA THR A 132 1.39 -0.92 -11.80
C THR A 132 0.75 -2.11 -12.52
N ALA A 133 1.05 -3.34 -12.09
CA ALA A 133 0.45 -4.54 -12.66
C ALA A 133 -1.08 -4.58 -12.42
N LEU A 134 -1.51 -4.34 -11.17
CA LEU A 134 -2.93 -4.27 -10.81
C LEU A 134 -3.65 -3.13 -11.55
N HIS A 135 -3.00 -1.99 -11.72
CA HIS A 135 -3.59 -0.88 -12.46
C HIS A 135 -3.75 -1.19 -13.96
N HIS A 136 -2.75 -1.82 -14.57
CA HIS A 136 -2.82 -2.26 -15.96
C HIS A 136 -3.86 -3.37 -16.19
N SER A 137 -4.14 -4.17 -15.16
CA SER A 137 -5.29 -5.09 -15.13
C SER A 137 -6.58 -4.36 -14.73
N GLY A 138 -6.81 -3.14 -15.24
CA GLY A 138 -8.07 -2.39 -15.09
C GLY A 138 -8.55 -2.06 -13.68
N MET A 139 -7.75 -2.34 -12.64
CA MET A 139 -8.18 -2.14 -11.26
C MET A 139 -8.16 -0.64 -10.91
N PRO A 140 -9.23 -0.09 -10.31
CA PRO A 140 -9.27 1.31 -9.93
C PRO A 140 -8.15 1.65 -8.92
N PRO A 141 -7.44 2.78 -9.07
CA PRO A 141 -6.34 3.14 -8.17
C PRO A 141 -6.72 3.15 -6.68
N LEU A 142 -7.92 3.63 -6.34
CA LEU A 142 -8.40 3.64 -4.96
C LEU A 142 -8.56 2.22 -4.40
N ASP A 143 -9.01 1.27 -5.22
CA ASP A 143 -9.15 -0.12 -4.79
C ASP A 143 -7.78 -0.77 -4.60
N ILE A 144 -6.77 -0.40 -5.40
CA ILE A 144 -5.39 -0.88 -5.22
C ILE A 144 -4.87 -0.40 -3.87
N ILE A 145 -5.08 0.88 -3.55
CA ILE A 145 -4.71 1.46 -2.26
C ILE A 145 -5.44 0.74 -1.13
N ARG A 146 -6.74 0.49 -1.24
CA ARG A 146 -7.52 -0.27 -0.25
C ARG A 146 -6.95 -1.68 -0.04
N ALA A 147 -6.59 -2.37 -1.13
CA ALA A 147 -6.07 -3.73 -1.10
C ALA A 147 -4.73 -3.85 -0.36
N VAL A 148 -3.92 -2.78 -0.29
CA VAL A 148 -2.67 -2.75 0.48
C VAL A 148 -2.74 -1.90 1.76
N THR A 149 -3.94 -1.47 2.18
CA THR A 149 -4.12 -0.69 3.42
C THR A 149 -5.28 -1.23 4.26
N ALA A 150 -6.48 -0.66 4.12
CA ALA A 150 -7.63 -0.96 4.96
C ALA A 150 -8.10 -2.42 4.81
N ASN A 151 -8.17 -2.95 3.58
CA ASN A 151 -8.61 -4.32 3.36
C ASN A 151 -7.58 -5.33 3.87
N ALA A 152 -6.29 -5.09 3.62
CA ALA A 152 -5.21 -5.93 4.13
C ALA A 152 -5.22 -5.98 5.66
N ALA A 153 -5.36 -4.82 6.32
CA ALA A 153 -5.47 -4.77 7.78
C ALA A 153 -6.74 -5.48 8.30
N GLU A 154 -7.87 -5.36 7.60
CA GLU A 154 -9.12 -6.07 7.93
C GLU A 154 -8.93 -7.59 7.85
N MET A 155 -8.36 -8.09 6.76
CA MET A 155 -8.12 -9.53 6.54
C MET A 155 -7.11 -10.12 7.52
N LEU A 156 -6.14 -9.33 7.99
CA LEU A 156 -5.21 -9.73 9.06
C LEU A 156 -5.84 -9.64 10.47
N GLY A 157 -7.08 -9.15 10.61
CA GLY A 157 -7.70 -8.88 11.91
C GLY A 157 -7.06 -7.70 12.65
N TRP A 158 -6.28 -6.86 11.96
CA TRP A 158 -5.51 -5.75 12.52
C TRP A 158 -6.10 -4.37 12.18
N HIS A 159 -7.33 -4.30 11.67
CA HIS A 159 -8.03 -3.06 11.33
C HIS A 159 -8.15 -2.08 12.51
N ASN A 160 -8.13 -2.53 13.76
CA ASN A 160 -8.11 -1.66 14.94
C ASN A 160 -6.72 -1.09 15.28
N ARG A 161 -5.68 -1.52 14.58
CA ARG A 161 -4.27 -1.18 14.84
C ARG A 161 -3.64 -0.40 13.70
N ILE A 162 -3.92 -0.78 12.45
CA ILE A 162 -3.30 -0.22 11.23
C ILE A 162 -4.30 -0.20 10.05
N GLY A 163 -3.84 0.19 8.87
CA GLY A 163 -4.61 0.17 7.61
C GLY A 163 -5.36 1.47 7.29
N THR A 164 -5.45 2.39 8.25
CA THR A 164 -5.96 3.76 8.06
C THR A 164 -5.18 4.71 8.97
N ILE A 165 -5.27 6.03 8.69
CA ILE A 165 -4.76 7.06 9.58
C ILE A 165 -5.92 7.57 10.43
N GLU A 166 -6.02 7.06 11.66
CA GLU A 166 -7.08 7.43 12.61
C GLU A 166 -6.51 7.51 14.03
N PRO A 167 -7.06 8.39 14.90
CA PRO A 167 -6.71 8.40 16.31
C PRO A 167 -6.77 7.00 16.95
N GLY A 168 -5.76 6.68 17.76
CA GLY A 168 -5.58 5.39 18.42
C GLY A 168 -4.81 4.34 17.62
N LYS A 169 -4.67 4.50 16.30
CA LYS A 169 -3.92 3.56 15.44
C LYS A 169 -2.41 3.82 15.46
N LEU A 170 -1.64 2.79 15.14
CA LEU A 170 -0.18 2.84 15.08
C LEU A 170 0.28 3.58 13.83
N ARG A 171 1.33 4.39 13.96
CA ARG A 171 2.13 4.83 12.82
C ARG A 171 3.18 3.78 12.46
N THR A 172 3.45 3.59 11.18
CA THR A 172 4.68 2.89 10.74
C THR A 172 5.52 3.86 9.90
N LEU A 173 6.26 4.71 10.57
CA LEU A 173 7.39 5.38 9.93
C LEU A 173 8.62 4.56 10.30
N SER A 174 9.44 4.19 9.31
CA SER A 174 10.80 3.76 9.58
C SER A 174 11.54 4.93 10.25
N GLN A 175 12.40 4.63 11.23
CA GLN A 175 13.25 5.62 11.88
C GLN A 175 14.18 6.28 10.87
#